data_AF-A0A1F6FGX1-F1
#
_entry.id   AF-A0A1F6FGX1-F1
#
_cell.length_a   1.000
_cell.length_b   1.000
_cell.length_c   1.000
_cell.angle_alpha   90.00
_cell.angle_beta   90.00
_cell.angle_gamma   90.00
#
_symmetry.space_group_name_H-M   'P 1'
#
loop_
_entity.id
_entity.type
_entity.pdbx_description
1 polymer ?
#
loop_
_entity_poly.entity_id
_entity_poly.type
_entity_poly.pdbx_seq_one_letter_code
_entity_poly.pdbx_strand_id
1 'polypeptide(L)'
;MTAVPNFKTEWQGPIIIIGFGSIGKGTLPLICRHLEFSNNKIHIFDPSILNKSIAEQYQANFINTALTAENYQDLLGNIIDNDDEQSLIVNLSVDVATKEIIKFAQAKNALYVDTSIDPWAGFYFNDNLSLSERSNYALRESLLELRTTNPSQTTAVSCCGANPGMVSWFVKQALLNLAKDLGHEITKPATKAEWANLMMTLGVKGIHIAERDTQKSNVVREPGQFINTWSVEGLMFESTQPAELGWGTHEKTMPEAAGVHDYGCKAAIYIDKPAATVKVDTWTPSTGNHFAFLITHNEAISIADYFTVKDGEEVIYRPTCHYAYRPTDLTVDSLDELFNNNNGVPQTNLKILTEDEITEGNDELGVLLYGHDKNAYWYGSQLTIEETRELIPHQNATGLQVASAVLTGIIWAINNPQAGLVEVDEIDFEDCLKTQMPYLGKVAGYYTDWNPLKSAGKDISTLDKEDPWQFKNILLQ
;
A
#
# COMPACT_ATOMS: atom_id res chain seq x y z
N MET A 1 -9.02 -25.41 4.92
CA MET A 1 -8.63 -24.78 6.19
C MET A 1 -7.12 -24.79 6.31
N THR A 2 -6.49 -23.71 5.86
CA THR A 2 -5.10 -23.40 6.21
C THR A 2 -5.09 -23.16 7.72
N ALA A 3 -4.39 -23.99 8.49
CA ALA A 3 -4.30 -23.76 9.92
C ALA A 3 -3.57 -22.43 10.16
N VAL A 4 -4.17 -21.53 10.94
CA VAL A 4 -3.50 -20.27 11.33
C VAL A 4 -2.18 -20.64 12.00
N PRO A 5 -1.04 -20.11 11.54
CA PRO A 5 0.27 -20.55 11.99
C PRO A 5 0.41 -20.36 13.50
N ASN A 6 1.15 -21.27 14.14
CA ASN A 6 1.41 -21.25 15.57
C ASN A 6 2.89 -20.96 15.81
N PHE A 7 3.27 -19.69 15.66
CA PHE A 7 4.58 -19.18 16.05
C PHE A 7 4.40 -18.01 17.01
N LYS A 8 5.40 -17.79 17.86
CA LYS A 8 5.50 -16.66 18.77
C LYS A 8 6.86 -15.99 18.60
N THR A 9 6.86 -14.67 18.59
CA THR A 9 8.08 -13.83 18.63
C THR A 9 8.08 -13.10 19.97
N GLU A 10 9.19 -13.17 20.71
CA GLU A 10 9.30 -12.51 22.01
C GLU A 10 9.38 -10.99 21.84
N TRP A 11 8.65 -10.25 22.68
CA TRP A 11 8.72 -8.80 22.72
C TRP A 11 8.56 -8.31 24.17
N GLN A 12 9.50 -7.51 24.65
CA GLN A 12 9.53 -7.09 26.05
C GLN A 12 9.14 -5.63 26.29
N GLY A 13 9.24 -4.71 25.33
CA GLY A 13 8.85 -3.33 25.60
C GLY A 13 7.41 -2.98 25.28
N PRO A 14 7.02 -1.71 25.43
CA PRO A 14 5.68 -1.26 25.12
C PRO A 14 5.44 -1.28 23.60
N ILE A 15 4.21 -1.61 23.23
CA ILE A 15 3.69 -1.55 21.87
C ILE A 15 2.71 -0.38 21.83
N ILE A 16 3.02 0.63 21.03
CA ILE A 16 2.21 1.83 20.88
C ILE A 16 1.56 1.79 19.50
N ILE A 17 0.24 1.59 19.46
CA ILE A 17 -0.55 1.66 18.23
C ILE A 17 -1.13 3.07 18.10
N ILE A 18 -0.84 3.75 17.01
CA ILE A 18 -1.40 5.06 16.69
C ILE A 18 -2.47 4.85 15.63
N GLY A 19 -3.72 5.15 15.95
CA GLY A 19 -4.87 4.85 15.10
C GLY A 19 -5.46 3.46 15.36
N PHE A 20 -6.76 3.41 15.59
CA PHE A 20 -7.55 2.22 15.90
C PHE A 20 -8.82 2.12 15.05
N GLY A 21 -8.69 2.55 13.78
CA GLY A 21 -9.67 2.34 12.71
C GLY A 21 -9.72 0.88 12.21
N SER A 22 -10.04 0.67 10.93
CA SER A 22 -10.18 -0.67 10.34
C SER A 22 -8.91 -1.53 10.45
N ILE A 23 -7.75 -0.94 10.17
CA ILE A 23 -6.47 -1.66 10.19
C ILE A 23 -5.97 -1.87 11.62
N GLY A 24 -6.06 -0.86 12.48
CA GLY A 24 -5.67 -0.97 13.89
C GLY A 24 -6.42 -2.08 14.62
N LYS A 25 -7.75 -2.13 14.47
CA LYS A 25 -8.56 -3.20 15.10
C LYS A 25 -8.29 -4.58 14.51
N GLY A 26 -7.93 -4.68 13.22
CA GLY A 26 -7.56 -5.93 12.56
C GLY A 26 -6.14 -6.42 12.90
N THR A 27 -5.23 -5.50 13.21
CA THR A 27 -3.82 -5.80 13.54
C THR A 27 -3.65 -6.23 15.00
N LEU A 28 -4.41 -5.66 15.94
CA LEU A 28 -4.33 -6.01 17.36
C LEU A 28 -4.45 -7.53 17.65
N PRO A 29 -5.46 -8.27 17.11
CA PRO A 29 -5.55 -9.71 17.35
C PRO A 29 -4.36 -10.49 16.77
N LEU A 30 -3.78 -10.03 15.66
CA LEU A 30 -2.58 -10.62 15.07
C LEU A 30 -1.36 -10.41 15.98
N ILE A 31 -1.16 -9.20 16.51
CA ILE A 31 -0.11 -8.89 17.49
C ILE A 31 -0.25 -9.79 18.72
N CYS A 32 -1.43 -9.82 19.35
CA CYS A 32 -1.67 -10.65 20.54
C CYS A 32 -1.49 -12.15 20.26
N ARG A 33 -1.77 -12.59 19.03
CA ARG A 33 -1.57 -13.97 18.62
C ARG A 33 -0.11 -14.32 18.40
N HIS A 34 0.69 -13.44 17.80
CA HIS A 34 2.04 -13.78 17.31
C HIS A 34 3.19 -13.20 18.12
N LEU A 35 2.94 -12.22 18.98
CA LEU A 35 3.93 -11.76 19.94
C LEU A 35 3.67 -12.39 21.32
N GLU A 36 4.74 -12.58 22.06
CA GLU A 36 4.72 -12.96 23.47
C GLU A 36 5.22 -11.79 24.31
N PHE A 37 4.31 -11.20 25.08
CA PHE A 37 4.52 -10.02 25.92
C PHE A 37 3.61 -10.11 27.15
N SER A 38 3.92 -9.32 28.20
CA SER A 38 3.08 -9.24 29.40
C SER A 38 1.87 -8.32 29.19
N ASN A 39 0.78 -8.58 29.93
CA ASN A 39 -0.41 -7.72 29.93
C ASN A 39 -0.05 -6.26 30.25
N ASN A 40 -0.84 -5.32 29.71
CA ASN A 40 -0.70 -3.87 29.82
C ASN A 40 0.47 -3.21 29.05
N LYS A 41 1.21 -3.94 28.21
CA LYS A 41 2.24 -3.35 27.34
C LYS A 41 1.71 -2.71 26.06
N ILE A 42 0.42 -2.86 25.75
CA ILE A 42 -0.19 -2.26 24.54
C ILE A 42 -0.87 -0.94 24.92
N HIS A 43 -0.51 0.13 24.22
CA HIS A 43 -1.10 1.45 24.33
C HIS A 43 -1.66 1.86 22.97
N ILE A 44 -2.89 2.35 22.93
CA ILE A 44 -3.60 2.68 21.70
C ILE A 44 -4.03 4.13 21.75
N PHE A 45 -3.59 4.95 20.81
CA PHE A 45 -4.03 6.34 20.66
C PHE A 45 -5.05 6.44 19.53
N ASP A 46 -6.27 6.86 19.84
CA ASP A 46 -7.28 7.19 18.83
C ASP A 46 -8.30 8.20 19.39
N PRO A 47 -8.63 9.30 18.66
CA PRO A 47 -9.64 10.26 19.09
C PRO A 47 -11.08 9.74 19.03
N SER A 48 -11.34 8.67 18.29
CA SER A 48 -12.63 7.99 18.16
C SER A 48 -12.76 6.84 19.15
N ILE A 49 -13.84 6.80 19.91
CA ILE A 49 -14.11 5.70 20.85
C ILE A 49 -14.83 4.50 20.21
N LEU A 50 -15.09 4.53 18.89
CA LEU A 50 -15.92 3.52 18.20
C LEU A 50 -15.42 2.09 18.42
N ASN A 51 -14.11 1.88 18.39
CA ASN A 51 -13.50 0.56 18.53
C ASN A 51 -12.93 0.31 19.94
N LYS A 52 -13.18 1.19 20.92
CA LYS A 52 -12.61 1.11 22.27
C LYS A 52 -12.90 -0.24 22.95
N SER A 53 -14.09 -0.80 22.77
CA SER A 53 -14.47 -2.10 23.35
C SER A 53 -13.60 -3.26 22.84
N ILE A 54 -13.14 -3.19 21.59
CA ILE A 54 -12.20 -4.18 21.04
C ILE A 54 -10.85 -4.05 21.75
N ALA A 55 -10.33 -2.83 21.94
CA ALA A 55 -9.08 -2.63 22.69
C ALA A 55 -9.17 -3.21 24.12
N GLU A 56 -10.28 -2.98 24.81
CA GLU A 56 -10.54 -3.49 26.16
C GLU A 56 -10.61 -5.03 26.19
N GLN A 57 -11.19 -5.68 25.17
CA GLN A 57 -11.22 -7.14 25.03
C GLN A 57 -9.81 -7.76 25.01
N TYR A 58 -8.84 -7.07 24.40
CA TYR A 58 -7.43 -7.50 24.36
C TYR A 58 -6.58 -6.90 25.48
N GLN A 59 -7.20 -6.29 26.50
CA GLN A 59 -6.51 -5.68 27.65
C GLN A 59 -5.49 -4.59 27.25
N ALA A 60 -5.77 -3.87 26.16
CA ALA A 60 -4.95 -2.74 25.72
C ALA A 60 -5.38 -1.44 26.42
N ASN A 61 -4.40 -0.58 26.71
CA ASN A 61 -4.63 0.75 27.29
C ASN A 61 -5.11 1.71 26.20
N PHE A 62 -6.41 1.97 26.14
CA PHE A 62 -6.98 2.91 25.17
C PHE A 62 -6.90 4.36 25.66
N ILE A 63 -6.20 5.20 24.91
CA ILE A 63 -5.96 6.62 25.19
C ILE A 63 -6.74 7.43 24.15
N ASN A 64 -7.85 8.02 24.60
CA ASN A 64 -8.76 8.74 23.71
C ASN A 64 -8.24 10.14 23.38
N THR A 65 -7.27 10.22 22.45
CA THR A 65 -6.57 11.46 22.11
C THR A 65 -6.03 11.40 20.69
N ALA A 66 -6.20 12.47 19.92
CA ALA A 66 -5.52 12.65 18.64
C ALA A 66 -4.06 13.07 18.90
N LEU A 67 -3.12 12.46 18.18
CA LEU A 67 -1.75 12.96 18.15
C LEU A 67 -1.68 14.17 17.22
N THR A 68 -0.96 15.20 17.66
CA THR A 68 -0.74 16.43 16.90
C THR A 68 0.73 16.84 16.99
N ALA A 69 1.14 17.80 16.16
CA ALA A 69 2.49 18.35 16.16
C ALA A 69 2.91 18.88 17.54
N GLU A 70 1.96 19.34 18.35
CA GLU A 70 2.21 19.94 19.67
C GLU A 70 2.30 18.92 20.80
N ASN A 71 1.71 17.73 20.67
CA ASN A 71 1.54 16.81 21.80
C ASN A 71 2.25 15.46 21.65
N TYR A 72 2.64 15.06 20.43
CA TYR A 72 3.07 13.68 20.18
C TYR A 72 4.34 13.30 20.96
N GLN A 73 5.28 14.23 21.11
CA GLN A 73 6.55 13.97 21.81
C GLN A 73 6.31 13.67 23.30
N ASP A 74 5.45 14.46 23.95
CA ASP A 74 5.11 14.28 25.36
C ASP A 74 4.30 13.00 25.56
N LEU A 75 3.27 12.78 24.74
CA LEU A 75 2.37 11.63 24.89
C LEU A 75 3.09 10.29 24.64
N LEU A 76 3.84 10.18 23.55
CA LEU A 76 4.61 8.98 23.24
C LEU A 76 5.81 8.83 24.18
N GLY A 77 6.49 9.93 24.49
CA GLY A 77 7.65 9.95 25.39
C GLY A 77 7.29 9.47 26.80
N ASN A 78 6.12 9.85 27.32
CA ASN A 78 5.66 9.37 28.63
C ASN A 78 5.46 7.85 28.70
N ILE A 79 5.24 7.16 27.59
CA ILE A 79 5.15 5.70 27.59
C ILE A 79 6.56 5.11 27.45
N ILE A 80 7.34 5.61 26.49
CA ILE A 80 8.67 5.08 26.17
C ILE A 80 9.67 5.32 27.31
N ASP A 81 9.69 6.51 27.91
CA ASP A 81 10.67 6.89 28.94
C ASP A 81 10.40 6.26 30.31
N ASN A 82 9.24 5.62 30.50
CA ASN A 82 8.87 4.92 31.73
C ASN A 82 9.04 3.39 31.63
N ASP A 83 9.66 2.89 30.57
CA ASP A 83 10.01 1.48 30.38
C ASP A 83 11.49 1.39 29.96
N ASP A 84 12.23 0.44 30.54
CA ASP A 84 13.66 0.23 30.22
C ASP A 84 13.84 -0.58 28.93
N GLU A 85 12.78 -1.23 28.43
CA GLU A 85 12.80 -2.07 27.25
C GLU A 85 12.55 -1.29 25.95
N GLN A 86 13.08 -1.80 24.84
CA GLN A 86 12.89 -1.20 23.53
C GLN A 86 11.40 -1.11 23.17
N SER A 87 10.92 0.07 22.76
CA SER A 87 9.52 0.28 22.38
C SER A 87 9.27 0.00 20.90
N LEU A 88 8.03 -0.33 20.54
CA LEU A 88 7.57 -0.54 19.17
C LEU A 88 6.39 0.39 18.90
N ILE A 89 6.49 1.23 17.88
CA ILE A 89 5.43 2.09 17.40
C ILE A 89 4.85 1.48 16.12
N VAL A 90 3.53 1.27 16.11
CA VAL A 90 2.77 0.77 14.96
C VAL A 90 1.79 1.87 14.55
N ASN A 91 2.10 2.61 13.49
CA ASN A 91 1.30 3.74 13.02
C ASN A 91 0.31 3.32 11.95
N LEU A 92 -0.98 3.29 12.31
CA LEU A 92 -2.12 2.89 11.49
C LEU A 92 -3.19 3.98 11.50
N SER A 93 -2.75 5.23 11.53
CA SER A 93 -3.59 6.42 11.64
C SER A 93 -3.61 7.22 10.34
N VAL A 94 -4.51 8.21 10.30
CA VAL A 94 -4.50 9.31 9.33
C VAL A 94 -4.10 10.59 10.08
N ASP A 95 -3.74 11.65 9.34
CA ASP A 95 -3.47 12.99 9.89
C ASP A 95 -2.27 13.10 10.86
N VAL A 96 -1.44 12.06 10.96
CA VAL A 96 -0.24 12.02 11.81
C VAL A 96 1.00 11.99 10.94
N ALA A 97 1.92 12.94 11.12
CA ALA A 97 3.09 13.06 10.25
C ALA A 97 4.09 11.90 10.43
N THR A 98 4.07 10.94 9.51
CA THR A 98 4.94 9.75 9.49
C THR A 98 6.42 10.11 9.68
N LYS A 99 6.92 11.13 8.95
CA LYS A 99 8.31 11.60 9.05
C LYS A 99 8.69 12.04 10.47
N GLU A 100 7.81 12.73 11.17
CA GLU A 100 8.09 13.24 12.52
C GLU A 100 8.03 12.12 13.56
N ILE A 101 7.09 11.16 13.40
CA ILE A 101 7.04 10.00 14.29
C ILE A 101 8.26 9.09 14.10
N ILE A 102 8.73 8.87 12.87
CA ILE A 102 9.95 8.08 12.61
C ILE A 102 11.18 8.73 13.24
N LYS A 103 11.36 10.05 13.05
CA LYS A 103 12.45 10.80 13.70
C LYS A 103 12.43 10.60 15.22
N PHE A 104 11.25 10.75 15.82
CA PHE A 104 11.07 10.58 17.25
C PHE A 104 11.34 9.15 17.71
N ALA A 105 10.80 8.15 17.00
CA ALA A 105 11.02 6.73 17.28
C ALA A 105 12.52 6.41 17.29
N GLN A 106 13.25 6.80 16.23
CA GLN A 106 14.69 6.56 16.14
C GLN A 106 15.49 7.29 17.22
N ALA A 107 15.11 8.53 17.56
CA ALA A 107 15.76 9.27 18.66
C ALA A 107 15.54 8.60 20.03
N LYS A 108 14.45 7.86 20.20
CA LYS A 108 14.10 7.11 21.40
C LYS A 108 14.50 5.63 21.33
N ASN A 109 15.20 5.21 20.28
CA ASN A 109 15.51 3.80 20.00
C ASN A 109 14.26 2.90 19.90
N ALA A 110 13.10 3.43 19.53
CA ALA A 110 11.88 2.66 19.29
C ALA A 110 11.83 2.13 17.84
N LEU A 111 11.44 0.87 17.66
CA LEU A 111 11.09 0.32 16.35
C LEU A 111 9.84 1.00 15.82
N TYR A 112 9.71 1.07 14.50
CA TYR A 112 8.57 1.71 13.86
C TYR A 112 8.06 0.93 12.64
N VAL A 113 6.75 0.83 12.49
CA VAL A 113 6.09 0.29 11.29
C VAL A 113 4.85 1.14 10.96
N ASP A 114 4.67 1.51 9.69
CA ASP A 114 3.46 2.17 9.18
C ASP A 114 2.90 1.49 7.92
N THR A 115 1.76 1.99 7.41
CA THR A 115 1.20 1.57 6.11
C THR A 115 1.18 2.69 5.06
N SER A 116 1.49 3.93 5.43
CA SER A 116 1.38 5.12 4.60
C SER A 116 2.29 6.26 5.09
N ILE A 117 2.69 7.13 4.17
CA ILE A 117 3.43 8.36 4.51
C ILE A 117 2.43 9.50 4.64
N ASP A 118 1.88 9.67 5.83
CA ASP A 118 0.93 10.74 6.09
C ASP A 118 1.63 12.02 6.57
N PRO A 119 1.08 13.19 6.22
CA PRO A 119 1.42 14.47 6.82
C PRO A 119 0.57 14.74 8.07
N TRP A 120 0.84 15.85 8.76
CA TRP A 120 -0.10 16.36 9.76
C TRP A 120 -1.39 16.86 9.10
N ALA A 121 -2.49 16.81 9.85
CA ALA A 121 -3.79 17.35 9.45
C ALA A 121 -3.70 18.71 8.75
N GLY A 122 -4.47 18.86 7.66
CA GLY A 122 -4.58 20.10 6.88
C GLY A 122 -3.66 20.20 5.67
N PHE A 123 -2.75 19.24 5.46
CA PHE A 123 -1.86 19.22 4.28
C PHE A 123 -2.60 18.97 2.96
N TYR A 124 -3.48 17.96 2.88
CA TYR A 124 -4.08 17.51 1.62
C TYR A 124 -4.97 18.57 0.94
N PHE A 125 -5.56 19.47 1.73
CA PHE A 125 -6.39 20.59 1.27
C PHE A 125 -5.68 21.95 1.33
N ASN A 126 -4.34 21.96 1.41
CA ASN A 126 -3.58 23.19 1.43
C ASN A 126 -3.39 23.75 0.01
N ASP A 127 -4.21 24.72 -0.36
CA ASP A 127 -4.18 25.41 -1.66
C ASP A 127 -2.88 26.20 -1.93
N ASN A 128 -2.01 26.36 -0.94
CA ASN A 128 -0.69 26.99 -1.13
C ASN A 128 0.37 26.02 -1.65
N LEU A 129 0.09 24.71 -1.67
CA LEU A 129 1.00 23.69 -2.18
C LEU A 129 0.69 23.40 -3.66
N SER A 130 1.75 23.33 -4.47
CA SER A 130 1.64 22.84 -5.84
C SER A 130 1.20 21.38 -5.88
N LEU A 131 0.72 20.92 -7.05
CA LEU A 131 0.37 19.50 -7.25
C LEU A 131 1.56 18.57 -7.01
N SER A 132 2.76 18.99 -7.45
CA SER A 132 3.98 18.24 -7.16
C SER A 132 4.23 18.15 -5.67
N GLU A 133 4.00 19.19 -4.88
CA GLU A 133 4.23 19.15 -3.42
C GLU A 133 3.17 18.34 -2.68
N ARG A 134 1.94 18.24 -3.20
CA ARG A 134 0.86 17.40 -2.63
C ARG A 134 0.92 15.93 -3.04
N SER A 135 1.90 15.54 -3.85
CA SER A 135 2.03 14.18 -4.39
C SER A 135 2.58 13.19 -3.36
N ASN A 136 2.33 11.89 -3.58
CA ASN A 136 2.98 10.84 -2.79
C ASN A 136 4.48 10.80 -3.08
N TYR A 137 4.93 11.19 -4.27
CA TYR A 137 6.34 11.39 -4.57
C TYR A 137 6.99 12.38 -3.61
N ALA A 138 6.39 13.56 -3.39
CA ALA A 138 6.95 14.57 -2.49
C ALA A 138 6.99 14.09 -1.03
N LEU A 139 5.94 13.41 -0.57
CA LEU A 139 5.89 12.81 0.76
C LEU A 139 6.98 11.75 0.92
N ARG A 140 7.17 10.88 -0.08
CA ARG A 140 8.24 9.88 -0.13
C ARG A 140 9.63 10.52 -0.10
N GLU A 141 9.92 11.47 -0.99
CA GLU A 141 11.22 12.15 -1.03
C GLU A 141 11.53 12.85 0.29
N SER A 142 10.55 13.51 0.90
CA SER A 142 10.70 14.11 2.22
C SER A 142 11.05 13.07 3.28
N LEU A 143 10.44 11.88 3.25
CA LEU A 143 10.77 10.81 4.19
C LEU A 143 12.18 10.25 3.96
N LEU A 144 12.59 10.09 2.70
CA LEU A 144 13.91 9.55 2.33
C LEU A 144 15.08 10.40 2.81
N GLU A 145 14.87 11.70 3.10
CA GLU A 145 15.86 12.56 3.76
C GLU A 145 16.30 12.04 5.14
N LEU A 146 15.51 11.17 5.78
CA LEU A 146 15.88 10.54 7.06
C LEU A 146 16.87 9.39 6.93
N ARG A 147 17.12 8.89 5.72
CA ARG A 147 18.10 7.82 5.51
C ARG A 147 19.47 8.33 5.90
N THR A 148 20.17 7.55 6.71
CA THR A 148 21.55 7.85 7.12
C THR A 148 22.47 6.69 6.75
N THR A 149 23.77 6.95 6.78
CA THR A 149 24.79 5.89 6.67
C THR A 149 25.11 5.25 8.04
N ASN A 150 24.35 5.56 9.09
CA ASN A 150 24.60 5.02 10.43
C ASN A 150 24.11 3.56 10.48
N PRO A 151 25.01 2.57 10.60
CA PRO A 151 24.63 1.16 10.61
C PRO A 151 23.89 0.72 11.88
N SER A 152 23.75 1.61 12.88
CA SER A 152 23.06 1.34 14.15
C SER A 152 21.79 2.16 14.32
N GLN A 153 21.29 2.81 13.26
CA GLN A 153 20.03 3.54 13.30
C GLN A 153 18.87 2.55 13.51
N THR A 154 18.00 2.83 14.47
CA THR A 154 16.86 1.96 14.78
C THR A 154 15.94 1.81 13.57
N THR A 155 15.42 0.60 13.40
CA THR A 155 14.60 0.24 12.25
C THR A 155 13.25 0.97 12.24
N ALA A 156 12.95 1.57 11.09
CA ALA A 156 11.64 2.07 10.74
C ALA A 156 11.23 1.49 9.39
N VAL A 157 10.18 0.68 9.35
CA VAL A 157 9.63 0.09 8.13
C VAL A 157 8.49 0.97 7.65
N SER A 158 8.70 1.68 6.54
CA SER A 158 7.66 2.54 5.96
C SER A 158 6.87 1.80 4.89
N CYS A 159 5.59 2.15 4.79
CA CYS A 159 4.64 1.70 3.78
C CYS A 159 4.49 0.17 3.74
N CYS A 160 4.30 -0.46 4.91
CA CYS A 160 4.20 -1.90 5.08
C CYS A 160 2.76 -2.40 5.31
N GLY A 161 1.87 -2.05 4.38
CA GLY A 161 0.50 -2.57 4.29
C GLY A 161 0.36 -3.65 3.20
N ALA A 162 -0.83 -3.74 2.61
CA ALA A 162 -1.05 -4.62 1.46
C ALA A 162 -0.41 -4.00 0.20
N ASN A 163 -0.78 -2.76 -0.07
CA ASN A 163 -0.30 -1.93 -1.17
C ASN A 163 -0.41 -0.48 -0.67
N PRO A 164 0.70 0.24 -0.45
CA PRO A 164 2.08 -0.23 -0.53
C PRO A 164 2.38 -1.31 0.52
N GLY A 165 3.34 -2.19 0.22
CA GLY A 165 3.77 -3.25 1.14
C GLY A 165 3.92 -4.61 0.46
N MET A 166 2.99 -5.53 0.77
CA MET A 166 2.95 -6.90 0.23
C MET A 166 3.15 -6.97 -1.29
N VAL A 167 2.60 -6.01 -2.04
CA VAL A 167 2.73 -5.98 -3.51
C VAL A 167 4.19 -5.89 -3.98
N SER A 168 5.08 -5.24 -3.24
CA SER A 168 6.53 -5.24 -3.55
C SER A 168 7.13 -6.65 -3.44
N TRP A 169 6.67 -7.44 -2.47
CA TRP A 169 7.06 -8.84 -2.31
C TRP A 169 6.49 -9.70 -3.45
N PHE A 170 5.25 -9.42 -3.87
CA PHE A 170 4.66 -10.05 -5.05
C PHE A 170 5.41 -9.72 -6.34
N VAL A 171 5.92 -8.50 -6.54
CA VAL A 171 6.75 -8.18 -7.71
C VAL A 171 7.98 -9.08 -7.75
N LYS A 172 8.73 -9.19 -6.64
CA LYS A 172 9.93 -10.05 -6.57
C LYS A 172 9.59 -11.51 -6.85
N GLN A 173 8.53 -12.05 -6.24
CA GLN A 173 8.08 -13.42 -6.50
C GLN A 173 7.64 -13.62 -7.95
N ALA A 174 6.93 -12.65 -8.53
CA ALA A 174 6.46 -12.69 -9.91
C ALA A 174 7.61 -12.70 -10.91
N LEU A 175 8.68 -11.92 -10.66
CA LEU A 175 9.89 -11.94 -11.49
C LEU A 175 10.59 -13.29 -11.48
N LEU A 176 10.72 -13.92 -10.31
CA LEU A 176 11.31 -15.26 -10.22
C LEU A 176 10.47 -16.30 -10.98
N ASN A 177 9.14 -16.23 -10.87
CA ASN A 177 8.24 -17.11 -11.61
C ASN A 177 8.35 -16.88 -13.12
N LEU A 178 8.31 -15.62 -13.55
CA LEU A 178 8.39 -15.23 -14.95
C LEU A 178 9.73 -15.67 -15.57
N ALA A 179 10.84 -15.42 -14.90
CA ALA A 179 12.16 -15.80 -15.38
C ALA A 179 12.30 -17.32 -15.54
N LYS A 180 11.76 -18.10 -14.60
CA LYS A 180 11.73 -19.56 -14.70
C LYS A 180 10.89 -20.01 -15.90
N ASP A 181 9.73 -19.41 -16.08
CA ASP A 181 8.78 -19.77 -17.14
C ASP A 181 9.23 -19.33 -18.54
N LEU A 182 10.10 -18.33 -18.62
CA LEU A 182 10.80 -17.89 -19.84
C LEU A 182 12.10 -18.67 -20.09
N GLY A 183 12.48 -19.57 -19.19
CA GLY A 183 13.66 -20.44 -19.36
C GLY A 183 15.00 -19.76 -19.08
N HIS A 184 15.01 -18.65 -18.32
CA HIS A 184 16.26 -18.04 -17.86
C HIS A 184 16.85 -18.86 -16.70
N GLU A 185 18.16 -19.08 -16.72
CA GLU A 185 18.89 -19.55 -15.53
C GLU A 185 19.00 -18.40 -14.54
N ILE A 186 18.42 -18.55 -13.35
CA ILE A 186 18.38 -17.48 -12.35
C ILE A 186 19.25 -17.86 -11.17
N THR A 187 20.19 -17.00 -10.84
CA THR A 187 20.66 -16.87 -9.46
C THR A 187 19.79 -15.84 -8.78
N LYS A 188 19.19 -16.15 -7.62
CA LYS A 188 18.30 -15.23 -6.90
C LYS A 188 19.01 -13.89 -6.71
N PRO A 189 18.45 -12.76 -7.20
CA PRO A 189 19.04 -11.45 -6.96
C PRO A 189 19.12 -11.13 -5.47
N ALA A 190 20.27 -10.60 -5.03
CA ALA A 190 20.52 -10.22 -3.64
C ALA A 190 20.51 -8.70 -3.44
N THR A 191 20.74 -7.92 -4.51
CA THR A 191 20.84 -6.46 -4.46
C THR A 191 19.77 -5.76 -5.30
N LYS A 192 19.48 -4.49 -4.99
CA LYS A 192 18.60 -3.62 -5.81
C LYS A 192 19.01 -3.66 -7.30
N ALA A 193 20.31 -3.54 -7.57
CA ALA A 193 20.84 -3.56 -8.94
C ALA A 193 20.59 -4.89 -9.67
N GLU A 194 20.75 -6.03 -8.99
CA GLU A 194 20.47 -7.34 -9.59
C GLU A 194 18.98 -7.55 -9.84
N TRP A 195 18.10 -7.06 -8.94
CA TRP A 195 16.65 -7.09 -9.13
C TRP A 195 16.20 -6.24 -10.32
N ALA A 196 16.71 -5.01 -10.42
CA ALA A 196 16.46 -4.11 -11.56
C ALA A 196 16.94 -4.73 -12.89
N ASN A 197 18.16 -5.29 -12.90
CA ASN A 197 18.70 -5.96 -14.08
C ASN A 197 17.91 -7.21 -14.48
N LEU A 198 17.41 -7.99 -13.50
CA LEU A 198 16.54 -9.13 -13.79
C LEU A 198 15.28 -8.64 -14.50
N MET A 199 14.59 -7.63 -13.96
CA MET A 199 13.36 -7.10 -14.54
C MET A 199 13.59 -6.56 -15.97
N MET A 200 14.68 -5.81 -16.18
CA MET A 200 15.12 -5.35 -17.49
C MET A 200 15.34 -6.51 -18.46
N THR A 201 16.06 -7.55 -18.02
CA THR A 201 16.40 -8.73 -18.83
C THR A 201 15.16 -9.50 -19.27
N LEU A 202 14.13 -9.57 -18.42
CA LEU A 202 12.87 -10.23 -18.73
C LEU A 202 11.95 -9.39 -19.65
N GLY A 203 12.36 -8.17 -20.00
CA GLY A 203 11.58 -7.30 -20.88
C GLY A 203 10.28 -6.80 -20.27
N VAL A 204 10.18 -6.72 -18.94
CA VAL A 204 9.00 -6.15 -18.28
C VAL A 204 8.98 -4.64 -18.55
N LYS A 205 7.92 -4.15 -19.20
CA LYS A 205 7.74 -2.73 -19.50
C LYS A 205 7.08 -1.98 -18.35
N GLY A 206 6.18 -2.64 -17.65
CA GLY A 206 5.55 -2.04 -16.49
C GLY A 206 4.75 -3.02 -15.66
N ILE A 207 4.15 -2.45 -14.62
CA ILE A 207 3.46 -3.13 -13.55
C ILE A 207 2.19 -2.33 -13.25
N HIS A 208 1.03 -2.98 -13.27
CA HIS A 208 -0.11 -2.47 -12.50
C HIS A 208 -0.10 -3.13 -11.13
N ILE A 209 -0.33 -2.35 -10.09
CA ILE A 209 -0.95 -2.91 -8.89
C ILE A 209 -2.41 -3.11 -9.28
N ALA A 210 -2.76 -4.33 -9.65
CA ALA A 210 -4.04 -4.66 -10.29
C ALA A 210 -4.95 -5.28 -9.25
N GLU A 211 -5.94 -4.51 -8.81
CA GLU A 211 -6.83 -4.90 -7.73
C GLU A 211 -8.29 -4.83 -8.15
N ARG A 212 -9.01 -5.88 -7.76
CA ARG A 212 -10.47 -5.91 -7.80
C ARG A 212 -11.03 -6.33 -6.46
N ASP A 213 -11.67 -5.40 -5.77
CA ASP A 213 -12.51 -5.70 -4.62
C ASP A 213 -13.91 -6.09 -5.10
N THR A 214 -14.32 -7.31 -4.77
CA THR A 214 -15.65 -7.87 -5.08
C THR A 214 -16.52 -8.06 -3.84
N GLN A 215 -16.09 -7.59 -2.67
CA GLN A 215 -16.87 -7.67 -1.44
C GLN A 215 -18.23 -6.98 -1.62
N LYS A 216 -19.30 -7.75 -1.43
CA LYS A 216 -20.68 -7.28 -1.55
C LYS A 216 -21.30 -7.09 -0.19
N SER A 217 -22.18 -6.10 -0.07
CA SER A 217 -22.97 -5.88 1.14
C SER A 217 -24.43 -5.65 0.78
N ASN A 218 -25.32 -5.99 1.70
CA ASN A 218 -26.75 -5.62 1.63
C ASN A 218 -27.01 -4.22 2.20
N VAL A 219 -25.97 -3.52 2.67
CA VAL A 219 -26.10 -2.13 3.11
C VAL A 219 -26.57 -1.28 1.94
N VAL A 220 -27.65 -0.54 2.16
CA VAL A 220 -28.15 0.45 1.20
C VAL A 220 -27.38 1.75 1.41
N ARG A 221 -26.72 2.23 0.35
CA ARG A 221 -26.00 3.51 0.37
C ARG A 221 -27.00 4.66 0.24
N GLU A 222 -26.94 5.59 1.19
CA GLU A 222 -27.73 6.83 1.17
C GLU A 222 -27.01 7.95 0.41
N PRO A 223 -27.72 8.93 -0.17
CA PRO A 223 -27.09 10.14 -0.72
C PRO A 223 -26.24 10.87 0.33
N GLY A 224 -25.05 11.33 -0.05
CA GLY A 224 -24.10 11.96 0.87
C GLY A 224 -23.40 10.98 1.81
N GLN A 225 -23.50 9.67 1.56
CA GLN A 225 -22.74 8.64 2.27
C GLN A 225 -21.61 8.08 1.39
N PHE A 226 -20.41 8.03 1.97
CA PHE A 226 -19.27 7.33 1.37
C PHE A 226 -19.06 5.99 2.07
N ILE A 227 -19.10 4.91 1.30
CA ILE A 227 -18.92 3.54 1.79
C ILE A 227 -17.66 2.93 1.17
N ASN A 228 -16.80 2.37 2.01
CA ASN A 228 -15.60 1.65 1.59
C ASN A 228 -15.37 0.38 2.44
N THR A 229 -14.45 -0.48 2.02
CA THR A 229 -14.00 -1.66 2.77
C THR A 229 -12.83 -1.35 3.70
N TRP A 230 -12.17 -0.21 3.49
CA TRP A 230 -11.11 0.32 4.36
C TRP A 230 -11.29 1.82 4.60
N SER A 231 -10.27 2.51 5.10
CA SER A 231 -10.33 3.94 5.49
C SER A 231 -11.02 4.79 4.42
N VAL A 232 -12.16 5.38 4.79
CA VAL A 232 -12.90 6.28 3.89
C VAL A 232 -12.14 7.59 3.72
N GLU A 233 -11.61 8.15 4.82
CA GLU A 233 -10.83 9.39 4.79
C GLU A 233 -9.54 9.22 3.99
N GLY A 234 -8.81 8.11 4.19
CA GLY A 234 -7.60 7.80 3.43
C GLY A 234 -7.88 7.75 1.92
N LEU A 235 -8.89 6.95 1.51
CA LEU A 235 -9.27 6.88 0.09
C LEU A 235 -9.73 8.24 -0.46
N MET A 236 -10.46 9.05 0.32
CA MET A 236 -10.84 10.41 -0.12
C MET A 236 -9.62 11.29 -0.36
N PHE A 237 -8.64 11.29 0.53
CA PHE A 237 -7.42 12.08 0.38
C PHE A 237 -6.64 11.65 -0.86
N GLU A 238 -6.36 10.36 -1.00
CA GLU A 238 -5.68 9.81 -2.17
C GLU A 238 -6.43 10.06 -3.47
N SER A 239 -7.77 10.01 -3.44
CA SER A 239 -8.63 10.28 -4.60
C SER A 239 -8.59 11.74 -5.06
N THR A 240 -8.30 12.68 -4.17
CA THR A 240 -8.26 14.13 -4.45
C THR A 240 -6.86 14.64 -4.77
N GLN A 241 -5.82 13.89 -4.41
CA GLN A 241 -4.46 14.09 -4.89
C GLN A 241 -4.37 13.92 -6.41
N PRO A 242 -3.32 14.44 -7.07
CA PRO A 242 -3.10 14.19 -8.49
C PRO A 242 -2.93 12.68 -8.76
N ALA A 243 -3.46 12.20 -9.88
CA ALA A 243 -3.13 10.86 -10.37
C ALA A 243 -1.60 10.76 -10.56
N GLU A 244 -1.00 9.66 -10.13
CA GLU A 244 0.44 9.54 -10.03
C GLU A 244 0.93 8.15 -10.39
N LEU A 245 2.05 8.09 -11.11
CA LEU A 245 2.61 6.84 -11.63
C LEU A 245 4.11 6.92 -11.77
N GLY A 246 4.79 5.83 -11.44
CA GLY A 246 6.13 5.55 -11.90
C GLY A 246 6.16 5.52 -13.43
N TRP A 247 7.14 6.20 -14.02
CA TRP A 247 7.19 6.44 -15.47
C TRP A 247 8.30 5.64 -16.13
N GLY A 248 7.91 4.65 -16.94
CA GLY A 248 8.84 3.71 -17.57
C GLY A 248 9.62 4.30 -18.73
N THR A 249 10.82 3.77 -18.97
CA THR A 249 11.69 4.20 -20.08
C THR A 249 11.15 3.77 -21.45
N HIS A 250 10.17 2.85 -21.51
CA HIS A 250 9.55 2.43 -22.78
C HIS A 250 8.47 3.40 -23.27
N GLU A 251 7.97 4.29 -22.40
CA GLU A 251 6.88 5.19 -22.75
C GLU A 251 7.32 6.27 -23.74
N LYS A 252 6.63 6.37 -24.88
CA LYS A 252 6.99 7.28 -25.98
C LYS A 252 6.38 8.67 -25.83
N THR A 253 5.25 8.78 -25.13
CA THR A 253 4.46 10.02 -25.06
C THR A 253 3.84 10.17 -23.69
N MET A 254 4.13 11.29 -23.02
CA MET A 254 3.45 11.69 -21.80
C MET A 254 2.03 12.18 -22.10
N PRO A 255 1.06 11.97 -21.20
CA PRO A 255 -0.25 12.62 -21.28
C PRO A 255 -0.14 14.14 -21.37
N GLU A 256 -1.08 14.80 -22.04
CA GLU A 256 -1.06 16.26 -22.21
C GLU A 256 -1.09 17.02 -20.86
N ALA A 257 -1.85 16.50 -19.89
CA ALA A 257 -1.95 17.06 -18.55
C ALA A 257 -0.87 16.54 -17.58
N ALA A 258 0.19 15.90 -18.07
CA ALA A 258 1.24 15.38 -17.21
C ALA A 258 2.22 16.47 -16.76
N GLY A 259 2.62 16.40 -15.50
CA GLY A 259 3.74 17.15 -14.92
C GLY A 259 4.86 16.22 -14.46
N VAL A 260 6.04 16.79 -14.26
CA VAL A 260 7.26 16.08 -13.82
C VAL A 260 7.84 16.72 -12.57
N HIS A 261 8.63 15.96 -11.82
CA HIS A 261 9.36 16.46 -10.65
C HIS A 261 10.78 16.89 -11.03
N ASP A 262 11.24 18.06 -10.57
CA ASP A 262 12.58 18.58 -10.84
C ASP A 262 13.64 18.17 -9.80
N TYR A 263 13.21 17.61 -8.65
CA TYR A 263 14.02 17.05 -7.57
C TYR A 263 13.78 15.54 -7.38
N GLY A 264 14.51 14.91 -6.45
CA GLY A 264 14.29 13.54 -5.98
C GLY A 264 14.76 12.42 -6.92
N CYS A 265 14.21 11.21 -6.76
CA CYS A 265 14.58 10.02 -7.56
C CYS A 265 14.19 10.09 -9.04
N LYS A 266 13.29 11.01 -9.40
CA LYS A 266 12.75 11.27 -10.75
C LYS A 266 12.15 10.01 -11.38
N ALA A 267 11.54 9.16 -10.56
CA ALA A 267 10.93 7.90 -10.98
C ALA A 267 9.48 8.02 -11.42
N ALA A 268 8.79 9.13 -11.09
CA ALA A 268 7.36 9.30 -11.33
C ALA A 268 7.03 10.56 -12.16
N ILE A 269 5.83 10.54 -12.74
CA ILE A 269 5.11 11.71 -13.22
C ILE A 269 3.77 11.81 -12.47
N TYR A 270 3.14 12.97 -12.54
CA TYR A 270 1.77 13.16 -12.08
C TYR A 270 0.90 13.68 -13.22
N ILE A 271 -0.42 13.47 -13.14
CA ILE A 271 -1.41 14.03 -14.05
C ILE A 271 -2.17 15.11 -13.29
N ASP A 272 -2.33 16.29 -13.89
CA ASP A 272 -3.08 17.43 -13.35
C ASP A 272 -4.61 17.17 -13.40
N LYS A 273 -5.02 16.11 -12.71
CA LYS A 273 -6.40 15.67 -12.47
C LYS A 273 -6.46 14.91 -11.14
N PRO A 274 -7.55 15.02 -10.36
CA PRO A 274 -7.75 14.17 -9.19
C PRO A 274 -7.70 12.69 -9.55
N ALA A 275 -7.03 11.89 -8.74
CA ALA A 275 -6.68 10.51 -9.03
C ALA A 275 -7.91 9.63 -9.36
N ALA A 276 -9.00 9.78 -8.61
CA ALA A 276 -10.24 9.05 -8.84
C ALA A 276 -11.06 9.51 -10.06
N THR A 277 -10.64 10.58 -10.75
CA THR A 277 -11.23 10.99 -12.03
C THR A 277 -10.47 10.42 -13.23
N VAL A 278 -9.29 9.84 -13.00
CA VAL A 278 -8.46 9.22 -14.03
C VAL A 278 -8.68 7.72 -14.00
N LYS A 279 -9.03 7.16 -15.16
CA LYS A 279 -9.26 5.72 -15.30
C LYS A 279 -8.24 5.09 -16.25
N VAL A 280 -7.91 3.84 -15.98
CA VAL A 280 -6.95 3.03 -16.73
C VAL A 280 -7.56 1.68 -17.07
N ASP A 281 -7.14 1.12 -18.20
CA ASP A 281 -7.40 -0.27 -18.55
C ASP A 281 -6.48 -1.20 -17.76
N THR A 282 -7.06 -2.22 -17.13
CA THR A 282 -6.30 -3.24 -16.41
C THR A 282 -6.97 -4.61 -16.53
N TRP A 283 -6.38 -5.60 -15.89
CA TRP A 283 -6.84 -6.98 -15.89
C TRP A 283 -6.55 -7.65 -14.56
N THR A 284 -7.51 -8.42 -14.05
CA THR A 284 -7.32 -9.35 -12.93
C THR A 284 -7.91 -10.72 -13.27
N PRO A 285 -7.47 -11.81 -12.62
CA PRO A 285 -7.89 -13.17 -12.97
C PRO A 285 -9.40 -13.43 -12.89
N SER A 286 -10.08 -12.90 -11.86
CA SER A 286 -11.51 -13.15 -11.65
C SER A 286 -12.41 -12.41 -12.63
N THR A 287 -12.03 -11.18 -12.98
CA THR A 287 -12.88 -10.26 -13.76
C THR A 287 -12.50 -10.25 -15.24
N GLY A 288 -11.26 -10.56 -15.56
CA GLY A 288 -10.69 -10.23 -16.86
C GLY A 288 -10.43 -8.73 -16.97
N ASN A 289 -10.57 -8.19 -18.19
CA ASN A 289 -10.29 -6.79 -18.44
C ASN A 289 -11.39 -5.87 -17.90
N HIS A 290 -10.99 -4.75 -17.31
CA HIS A 290 -11.92 -3.76 -16.77
C HIS A 290 -11.22 -2.41 -16.59
N PHE A 291 -12.03 -1.38 -16.32
CA PHE A 291 -11.53 -0.06 -15.97
C PHE A 291 -11.37 0.08 -14.47
N ALA A 292 -10.28 0.73 -14.10
CA ALA A 292 -9.90 0.96 -12.72
C ALA A 292 -9.44 2.41 -12.54
N PHE A 293 -9.47 2.92 -11.31
CA PHE A 293 -8.99 4.25 -10.97
C PHE A 293 -7.47 4.26 -10.84
N LEU A 294 -6.84 5.33 -11.31
CA LEU A 294 -5.40 5.58 -11.14
C LEU A 294 -5.19 6.37 -9.84
N ILE A 295 -5.46 5.72 -8.71
CA ILE A 295 -5.24 6.30 -7.38
C ILE A 295 -3.72 6.43 -7.13
N THR A 296 -3.27 7.56 -6.57
CA THR A 296 -1.85 7.73 -6.22
C THR A 296 -1.49 6.84 -5.04
N HIS A 297 -0.31 6.21 -5.09
CA HIS A 297 0.13 5.27 -4.08
C HIS A 297 1.66 5.26 -4.01
N ASN A 298 2.23 5.03 -2.82
CA ASN A 298 3.70 5.09 -2.61
C ASN A 298 4.45 4.09 -3.50
N GLU A 299 3.93 2.88 -3.65
CA GLU A 299 4.57 1.79 -4.41
C GLU A 299 4.60 2.05 -5.91
N ALA A 300 3.73 2.94 -6.42
CA ALA A 300 3.83 3.40 -7.80
C ALA A 300 5.18 4.09 -8.05
N ILE A 301 5.70 4.80 -7.05
CA ILE A 301 7.00 5.47 -7.10
C ILE A 301 8.11 4.54 -6.62
N SER A 302 7.95 3.89 -5.47
CA SER A 302 9.02 3.11 -4.83
C SER A 302 9.45 1.91 -5.69
N ILE A 303 8.50 1.18 -6.30
CA ILE A 303 8.80 0.06 -7.19
C ILE A 303 9.52 0.56 -8.46
N ALA A 304 9.04 1.65 -9.07
CA ALA A 304 9.68 2.20 -10.27
C ALA A 304 11.12 2.67 -9.96
N ASP A 305 11.35 3.32 -8.83
CA ASP A 305 12.70 3.69 -8.36
C ASP A 305 13.55 2.43 -8.04
N TYR A 306 12.98 1.45 -7.33
CA TYR A 306 13.69 0.22 -6.94
C TYR A 306 14.20 -0.56 -8.16
N PHE A 307 13.40 -0.68 -9.20
CA PHE A 307 13.74 -1.42 -10.42
C PHE A 307 14.37 -0.54 -11.52
N THR A 308 14.87 0.65 -11.19
CA THR A 308 15.62 1.50 -12.12
C THR A 308 17.04 0.98 -12.33
N VAL A 309 17.46 0.79 -13.59
CA VAL A 309 18.86 0.53 -13.99
C VAL A 309 19.47 1.80 -14.57
N LYS A 310 20.71 2.09 -14.17
CA LYS A 310 21.49 3.21 -14.70
C LYS A 310 22.80 2.76 -15.34
N ASP A 311 23.18 3.41 -16.43
CA ASP A 311 24.56 3.41 -16.95
C ASP A 311 25.21 4.76 -16.63
N GLY A 312 26.04 4.79 -15.58
CA GLY A 312 26.46 6.04 -14.95
C GLY A 312 25.27 6.81 -14.39
N GLU A 313 25.03 8.02 -14.92
CA GLU A 313 23.90 8.87 -14.54
C GLU A 313 22.67 8.67 -15.42
N GLU A 314 22.81 7.99 -16.57
CA GLU A 314 21.72 7.78 -17.52
C GLU A 314 20.82 6.64 -17.06
N VAL A 315 19.51 6.88 -16.99
CA VAL A 315 18.51 5.85 -16.72
C VAL A 315 18.26 5.08 -18.02
N ILE A 316 18.76 3.85 -18.09
CA ILE A 316 18.62 2.99 -19.28
C ILE A 316 17.40 2.06 -19.20
N TYR A 317 16.88 1.83 -17.99
CA TYR A 317 15.68 1.04 -17.78
C TYR A 317 14.93 1.50 -16.53
N ARG A 318 13.61 1.56 -16.65
CA ARG A 318 12.66 1.70 -15.54
C ARG A 318 11.30 1.16 -15.98
N PRO A 319 10.56 0.44 -15.13
CA PRO A 319 9.18 0.05 -15.44
C PRO A 319 8.21 1.22 -15.21
N THR A 320 7.15 1.31 -16.02
CA THR A 320 5.95 2.06 -15.61
C THR A 320 5.32 1.33 -14.43
N CYS A 321 4.91 2.03 -13.36
CA CYS A 321 4.26 1.40 -12.21
C CYS A 321 3.13 2.29 -11.70
N HIS A 322 1.91 1.77 -11.58
CA HIS A 322 0.81 2.50 -10.95
C HIS A 322 -0.28 1.59 -10.42
N TYR A 323 -1.11 2.17 -9.56
CA TYR A 323 -2.31 1.51 -9.11
C TYR A 323 -3.36 1.50 -10.22
N ALA A 324 -4.03 0.36 -10.36
CA ALA A 324 -5.22 0.20 -11.17
C ALA A 324 -6.28 -0.42 -10.26
N TYR A 325 -6.91 0.45 -9.45
CA TYR A 325 -7.83 0.05 -8.40
C TYR A 325 -9.29 0.03 -8.86
N ARG A 326 -9.91 -1.15 -8.83
CA ARG A 326 -11.37 -1.28 -8.93
C ARG A 326 -11.93 -1.66 -7.55
N PRO A 327 -12.39 -0.67 -6.75
CA PRO A 327 -13.00 -0.96 -5.45
C PRO A 327 -14.38 -1.61 -5.63
N THR A 328 -15.04 -1.90 -4.50
CA THR A 328 -16.43 -2.39 -4.50
C THR A 328 -17.37 -1.46 -5.27
N ASP A 329 -18.47 -1.99 -5.80
CA ASP A 329 -19.44 -1.16 -6.54
C ASP A 329 -20.04 -0.04 -5.67
N LEU A 330 -20.21 -0.25 -4.35
CA LEU A 330 -20.65 0.79 -3.41
C LEU A 330 -19.62 1.94 -3.28
N THR A 331 -18.34 1.61 -3.32
CA THR A 331 -17.25 2.59 -3.28
C THR A 331 -17.12 3.31 -4.61
N VAL A 332 -17.34 2.63 -5.73
CA VAL A 332 -17.41 3.27 -7.06
C VAL A 332 -18.51 4.32 -7.07
N ASP A 333 -19.71 4.01 -6.55
CA ASP A 333 -20.80 4.99 -6.45
C ASP A 333 -20.46 6.15 -5.49
N SER A 334 -19.67 5.89 -4.45
CA SER A 334 -19.22 6.91 -3.50
C SER A 334 -18.20 7.87 -4.13
N LEU A 335 -17.25 7.35 -4.91
CA LEU A 335 -16.28 8.13 -5.68
C LEU A 335 -16.96 8.91 -6.82
N ASP A 336 -17.95 8.30 -7.47
CA ASP A 336 -18.75 8.96 -8.51
C ASP A 336 -19.48 10.18 -7.93
N GLU A 337 -20.15 10.02 -6.78
CA GLU A 337 -20.81 11.15 -6.10
C GLU A 337 -19.82 12.24 -5.70
N LEU A 338 -18.64 11.89 -5.18
CA LEU A 338 -17.62 12.83 -4.74
C LEU A 338 -17.24 13.82 -5.86
N PHE A 339 -17.01 13.32 -7.08
CA PHE A 339 -16.55 14.17 -8.19
C PHE A 339 -17.67 14.66 -9.10
N ASN A 340 -18.68 13.85 -9.39
CA ASN A 340 -19.75 14.25 -10.32
C ASN A 340 -20.84 15.09 -9.67
N ASN A 341 -21.22 14.79 -8.42
CA ASN A 341 -22.32 15.46 -7.74
C ASN A 341 -21.84 16.53 -6.75
N ASN A 342 -20.67 16.32 -6.14
CA ASN A 342 -20.16 17.19 -5.09
C ASN A 342 -18.98 18.09 -5.53
N ASN A 343 -18.53 17.99 -6.80
CA ASN A 343 -17.41 18.79 -7.32
C ASN A 343 -16.15 18.70 -6.44
N GLY A 344 -15.82 17.50 -5.95
CA GLY A 344 -14.68 17.23 -5.09
C GLY A 344 -14.89 17.57 -3.60
N VAL A 345 -16.10 17.97 -3.18
CA VAL A 345 -16.41 18.20 -1.77
C VAL A 345 -16.72 16.86 -1.06
N PRO A 346 -15.96 16.48 -0.02
CA PRO A 346 -16.15 15.21 0.69
C PRO A 346 -17.56 15.04 1.29
N GLN A 347 -18.08 13.83 1.19
CA GLN A 347 -19.23 13.38 1.97
C GLN A 347 -18.91 13.43 3.48
N THR A 348 -19.92 13.59 4.33
CA THR A 348 -19.73 13.64 5.80
C THR A 348 -20.26 12.41 6.53
N ASN A 349 -21.10 11.60 5.89
CA ASN A 349 -21.55 10.32 6.42
C ASN A 349 -20.60 9.23 5.91
N LEU A 350 -19.65 8.82 6.76
CA LEU A 350 -18.60 7.87 6.38
C LEU A 350 -18.90 6.49 6.96
N LYS A 351 -18.71 5.44 6.16
CA LYS A 351 -18.90 4.06 6.62
C LYS A 351 -17.82 3.14 6.05
N ILE A 352 -17.20 2.38 6.95
CA ILE A 352 -16.37 1.23 6.59
C ILE A 352 -17.22 -0.02 6.77
N LEU A 353 -17.32 -0.86 5.73
CA LEU A 353 -18.05 -2.12 5.77
C LEU A 353 -17.34 -3.10 6.71
N THR A 354 -18.08 -3.61 7.69
CA THR A 354 -17.55 -4.65 8.59
C THR A 354 -17.62 -6.02 7.93
N GLU A 355 -16.88 -6.96 8.51
CA GLU A 355 -16.90 -8.37 8.16
C GLU A 355 -18.28 -9.01 8.31
N ASP A 356 -19.15 -8.49 9.17
CA ASP A 356 -20.52 -8.98 9.36
C ASP A 356 -21.50 -8.39 8.33
N GLU A 357 -21.19 -7.21 7.78
CA GLU A 357 -22.03 -6.51 6.80
C GLU A 357 -21.78 -7.00 5.37
N ILE A 358 -20.61 -7.59 5.11
CA ILE A 358 -20.23 -8.14 3.81
C ILE A 358 -20.84 -9.53 3.67
N THR A 359 -21.56 -9.82 2.59
CA THR A 359 -22.27 -11.09 2.42
C THR A 359 -21.44 -12.16 1.71
N GLU A 360 -20.66 -11.75 0.73
CA GLU A 360 -19.79 -12.60 -0.10
C GLU A 360 -18.72 -11.74 -0.77
N GLY A 361 -17.78 -12.40 -1.44
CA GLY A 361 -16.76 -11.76 -2.28
C GLY A 361 -15.36 -11.88 -1.71
N ASN A 362 -14.41 -11.31 -2.44
CA ASN A 362 -13.00 -11.33 -2.12
C ASN A 362 -12.36 -9.98 -2.42
N ASP A 363 -11.16 -9.81 -1.88
CA ASP A 363 -10.23 -8.78 -2.30
C ASP A 363 -9.14 -9.43 -3.16
N GLU A 364 -9.25 -9.27 -4.49
CA GLU A 364 -8.30 -9.79 -5.47
C GLU A 364 -7.20 -8.74 -5.73
N LEU A 365 -6.16 -8.75 -4.91
CA LEU A 365 -5.02 -7.83 -4.97
C LEU A 365 -3.75 -8.54 -5.44
N GLY A 366 -3.15 -8.03 -6.50
CA GLY A 366 -1.87 -8.53 -7.02
C GLY A 366 -1.15 -7.54 -7.93
N VAL A 367 -0.08 -8.03 -8.55
CA VAL A 367 0.74 -7.27 -9.49
C VAL A 367 0.63 -7.87 -10.88
N LEU A 368 0.30 -7.04 -11.87
CA LEU A 368 0.24 -7.40 -13.28
C LEU A 368 1.52 -6.90 -13.96
N LEU A 369 2.52 -7.77 -14.10
CA LEU A 369 3.71 -7.49 -14.91
C LEU A 369 3.33 -7.62 -16.39
N TYR A 370 3.74 -6.68 -17.23
CA TYR A 370 3.39 -6.68 -18.64
C TYR A 370 4.52 -6.25 -19.57
N GLY A 371 4.37 -6.56 -20.85
CA GLY A 371 5.30 -6.20 -21.93
C GLY A 371 6.41 -7.20 -22.20
N HIS A 372 6.56 -8.22 -21.34
CA HIS A 372 7.48 -9.35 -21.51
C HIS A 372 6.99 -10.32 -22.60
N ASP A 373 7.82 -11.31 -22.98
CA ASP A 373 7.53 -12.24 -24.10
C ASP A 373 6.25 -13.07 -23.91
N LYS A 374 5.81 -13.32 -22.67
CA LYS A 374 4.52 -13.95 -22.34
C LYS A 374 3.36 -12.95 -22.17
N ASN A 375 3.48 -11.77 -22.77
CA ASN A 375 2.55 -10.64 -22.73
C ASN A 375 2.29 -10.03 -21.34
N ALA A 376 1.51 -10.70 -20.49
CA ALA A 376 1.23 -10.23 -19.13
C ALA A 376 1.02 -11.38 -18.14
N TYR A 377 1.43 -11.15 -16.90
CA TYR A 377 1.40 -12.10 -15.80
C TYR A 377 0.95 -11.41 -14.52
N TRP A 378 -0.21 -11.82 -14.01
CA TRP A 378 -0.72 -11.38 -12.71
C TRP A 378 -0.28 -12.36 -11.63
N TYR A 379 0.17 -11.85 -10.48
CA TYR A 379 0.46 -12.66 -9.29
C TYR A 379 -0.04 -11.96 -8.04
N GLY A 380 -0.82 -12.67 -7.21
CA GLY A 380 -1.38 -12.06 -6.00
C GLY A 380 -2.37 -12.93 -5.26
N SER A 381 -3.03 -12.30 -4.30
CA SER A 381 -4.00 -12.84 -3.34
C SER A 381 -5.42 -12.81 -3.90
N GLN A 382 -6.23 -13.82 -3.57
CA GLN A 382 -7.67 -13.89 -3.86
C GLN A 382 -8.48 -14.16 -2.58
N LEU A 383 -8.03 -13.58 -1.45
CA LEU A 383 -8.58 -13.81 -0.11
C LEU A 383 -10.08 -13.48 -0.04
N THR A 384 -10.90 -14.45 0.35
CA THR A 384 -12.34 -14.25 0.48
C THR A 384 -12.75 -13.77 1.88
N ILE A 385 -13.93 -13.17 1.98
CA ILE A 385 -14.50 -12.78 3.27
C ILE A 385 -14.78 -14.00 4.17
N GLU A 386 -15.14 -15.14 3.60
CA GLU A 386 -15.37 -16.38 4.35
C GLU A 386 -14.08 -16.91 4.97
N GLU A 387 -12.99 -16.98 4.20
CA GLU A 387 -11.68 -17.37 4.72
C GLU A 387 -11.21 -16.40 5.79
N THR A 388 -11.39 -15.10 5.59
CA THR A 388 -11.02 -14.06 6.55
C THR A 388 -11.65 -14.28 7.92
N ARG A 389 -12.98 -14.51 7.95
CA ARG A 389 -13.74 -14.76 9.19
C ARG A 389 -13.25 -15.99 9.96
N GLU A 390 -12.78 -17.01 9.25
CA GLU A 390 -12.23 -18.23 9.86
C GLU A 390 -10.83 -18.01 10.47
N LEU A 391 -10.06 -17.06 9.91
CA LEU A 391 -8.66 -16.85 10.29
C LEU A 391 -8.52 -15.98 11.53
N ILE A 392 -8.98 -14.72 11.48
CA ILE A 392 -8.79 -13.71 12.52
C ILE A 392 -9.99 -12.76 12.55
N PRO A 393 -10.54 -12.42 13.74
CA PRO A 393 -11.72 -11.56 13.85
C PRO A 393 -11.46 -10.08 13.55
N HIS A 394 -12.54 -9.29 13.53
CA HIS A 394 -12.58 -7.81 13.53
C HIS A 394 -12.22 -7.12 12.22
N GLN A 395 -12.10 -7.86 11.11
CA GLN A 395 -11.70 -7.31 9.82
C GLN A 395 -12.27 -8.09 8.65
N ASN A 396 -12.46 -7.39 7.54
CA ASN A 396 -12.84 -7.94 6.24
C ASN A 396 -11.59 -8.35 5.43
N ALA A 397 -11.78 -8.81 4.19
CA ALA A 397 -10.67 -9.36 3.39
C ALA A 397 -9.58 -8.31 3.11
N THR A 398 -9.97 -7.08 2.77
CA THR A 398 -9.06 -5.94 2.61
C THR A 398 -8.25 -5.69 3.88
N GLY A 399 -8.94 -5.63 5.03
CA GLY A 399 -8.31 -5.42 6.33
C GLY A 399 -7.27 -6.49 6.67
N LEU A 400 -7.57 -7.78 6.42
CA LEU A 400 -6.66 -8.88 6.74
C LEU A 400 -5.41 -8.89 5.87
N GLN A 401 -5.51 -8.53 4.59
CA GLN A 401 -4.33 -8.38 3.73
C GLN A 401 -3.38 -7.31 4.28
N VAL A 402 -3.91 -6.16 4.68
CA VAL A 402 -3.11 -5.07 5.27
C VAL A 402 -2.56 -5.46 6.64
N ALA A 403 -3.41 -5.92 7.55
CA ALA A 403 -3.02 -6.23 8.94
C ALA A 403 -1.99 -7.36 9.02
N SER A 404 -2.07 -8.36 8.13
CA SER A 404 -1.07 -9.43 8.04
C SER A 404 0.27 -8.93 7.49
N ALA A 405 0.28 -7.93 6.60
CA ALA A 405 1.51 -7.27 6.16
C ALA A 405 2.14 -6.44 7.28
N VAL A 406 1.33 -5.72 8.06
CA VAL A 406 1.80 -4.96 9.22
C VAL A 406 2.43 -5.91 10.25
N LEU A 407 1.77 -7.02 10.58
CA LEU A 407 2.35 -8.05 11.44
C LEU A 407 3.70 -8.54 10.90
N THR A 408 3.80 -8.74 9.60
CA THR A 408 5.02 -9.18 8.92
C THR A 408 6.13 -8.13 9.06
N GLY A 409 5.83 -6.85 8.85
CA GLY A 409 6.76 -5.75 9.06
C GLY A 409 7.24 -5.64 10.50
N ILE A 410 6.34 -5.84 11.47
CA ILE A 410 6.67 -5.89 12.91
C ILE A 410 7.68 -7.01 13.20
N ILE A 411 7.40 -8.23 12.75
CA ILE A 411 8.29 -9.39 12.96
C ILE A 411 9.64 -9.16 12.28
N TRP A 412 9.64 -8.60 11.07
CA TRP A 412 10.88 -8.28 10.38
C TRP A 412 11.70 -7.23 11.13
N ALA A 413 11.06 -6.17 11.64
CA ALA A 413 11.71 -5.11 12.41
C ALA A 413 12.30 -5.63 13.73
N ILE A 414 11.60 -6.54 14.42
CA ILE A 414 12.11 -7.19 15.64
C ILE A 414 13.37 -8.01 15.34
N ASN A 415 13.37 -8.75 14.23
CA ASN A 415 14.51 -9.56 13.83
C ASN A 415 15.67 -8.76 13.22
N ASN A 416 15.41 -7.52 12.79
CA ASN A 416 16.37 -6.63 12.16
C ASN A 416 16.28 -5.23 12.80
N PRO A 417 16.66 -5.03 14.08
CA PRO A 417 16.33 -3.81 14.83
C PRO A 417 17.20 -2.57 14.48
N GLN A 418 18.22 -2.73 13.64
CA GLN A 418 19.21 -1.70 13.30
C GLN A 418 19.38 -1.48 11.79
N ALA A 419 18.30 -1.63 11.02
CA ALA A 419 18.30 -1.46 9.56
C ALA A 419 18.10 0.01 9.11
N GLY A 420 17.87 0.94 10.04
CA GLY A 420 17.51 2.32 9.73
C GLY A 420 16.13 2.45 9.09
N LEU A 421 15.92 3.52 8.33
CA LEU A 421 14.70 3.69 7.53
C LEU A 421 14.76 2.77 6.30
N VAL A 422 13.83 1.82 6.23
CA VAL A 422 13.69 0.90 5.10
C VAL A 422 12.31 0.99 4.47
N GLU A 423 12.26 0.87 3.15
CA GLU A 423 11.03 0.62 2.40
C GLU A 423 10.82 -0.89 2.23
N VAL A 424 9.57 -1.31 2.02
CA VAL A 424 9.23 -2.73 1.82
C VAL A 424 9.89 -3.38 0.60
N ASP A 425 10.33 -2.58 -0.37
CA ASP A 425 11.10 -3.05 -1.52
C ASP A 425 12.50 -3.54 -1.12
N GLU A 426 13.02 -3.12 0.03
CA GLU A 426 14.39 -3.38 0.47
C GLU A 426 14.51 -4.60 1.39
N ILE A 427 13.41 -5.02 2.01
CA ILE A 427 13.40 -6.12 2.98
C ILE A 427 13.25 -7.49 2.28
N ASP A 428 13.62 -8.57 2.98
CA ASP A 428 13.60 -9.93 2.40
C ASP A 428 12.17 -10.42 2.19
N PHE A 429 11.77 -10.43 0.93
CA PHE A 429 10.42 -10.79 0.53
C PHE A 429 10.05 -12.25 0.82
N GLU A 430 11.02 -13.18 0.88
CA GLU A 430 10.71 -14.60 1.16
C GLU A 430 10.34 -14.78 2.63
N ASP A 431 11.08 -14.15 3.54
CA ASP A 431 10.77 -14.16 4.96
C ASP A 431 9.46 -13.42 5.25
N CYS A 432 9.22 -12.31 4.55
CA CYS A 432 7.97 -11.59 4.64
C CYS A 432 6.78 -12.44 4.14
N LEU A 433 6.83 -12.97 2.93
CA LEU A 433 5.77 -13.82 2.39
C LEU A 433 5.58 -15.09 3.21
N LYS A 434 6.64 -15.70 3.75
CA LYS A 434 6.52 -16.86 4.64
C LYS A 434 5.65 -16.55 5.87
N THR A 435 5.74 -15.34 6.40
CA THR A 435 4.94 -14.87 7.54
C THR A 435 3.51 -14.55 7.13
N GLN A 436 3.35 -13.87 5.99
CA GLN A 436 2.05 -13.35 5.56
C GLN A 436 1.16 -14.37 4.84
N MET A 437 1.74 -15.29 4.05
CA MET A 437 1.04 -16.24 3.17
C MET A 437 -0.16 -16.95 3.82
N PRO A 438 -0.11 -17.37 5.10
CA PRO A 438 -1.26 -18.03 5.74
C PRO A 438 -2.52 -17.16 5.87
N TYR A 439 -2.41 -15.85 5.67
CA TYR A 439 -3.51 -14.88 5.76
C TYR A 439 -4.02 -14.36 4.41
N LEU A 440 -3.49 -14.88 3.29
CA LEU A 440 -3.75 -14.35 1.94
C LEU A 440 -4.69 -15.23 1.11
N GLY A 441 -5.34 -16.20 1.74
CA GLY A 441 -6.20 -17.17 1.04
C GLY A 441 -5.42 -17.86 -0.08
N LYS A 442 -6.01 -17.89 -1.28
CA LYS A 442 -5.33 -18.38 -2.47
C LYS A 442 -4.40 -17.32 -3.05
N VAL A 443 -3.10 -17.59 -3.04
CA VAL A 443 -2.09 -16.83 -3.78
C VAL A 443 -1.67 -17.60 -5.04
N ALA A 444 -1.81 -16.98 -6.21
CA ALA A 444 -1.57 -17.67 -7.49
C ALA A 444 -1.12 -16.73 -8.62
N GLY A 445 -0.50 -17.33 -9.64
CA GLY A 445 -0.04 -16.66 -10.85
C GLY A 445 -0.86 -17.02 -12.09
N TYR A 446 -1.16 -16.04 -12.94
CA TYR A 446 -1.98 -16.19 -14.14
C TYR A 446 -1.39 -15.41 -15.31
N TYR A 447 -1.10 -16.11 -16.41
CA TYR A 447 -0.81 -15.46 -17.68
C TYR A 447 -2.09 -15.09 -18.42
N THR A 448 -2.03 -14.03 -19.21
CA THR A 448 -3.12 -13.61 -20.08
C THR A 448 -2.56 -13.08 -21.40
N ASP A 449 -3.29 -13.35 -22.50
CA ASP A 449 -3.03 -12.71 -23.80
C ASP A 449 -3.70 -11.34 -23.90
N TRP A 450 -4.47 -10.91 -22.90
CA TRP A 450 -5.11 -9.59 -22.92
C TRP A 450 -4.06 -8.48 -22.95
N ASN A 451 -4.34 -7.43 -23.72
CA ASN A 451 -3.58 -6.18 -23.69
C ASN A 451 -4.55 -5.00 -23.97
N PRO A 452 -4.14 -3.75 -23.69
CA PRO A 452 -5.04 -2.60 -23.79
C PRO A 452 -5.65 -2.35 -25.18
N LEU A 453 -5.06 -2.86 -26.27
CA LEU A 453 -5.65 -2.75 -27.61
C LEU A 453 -6.91 -3.63 -27.80
N LYS A 454 -7.13 -4.60 -26.91
CA LYS A 454 -8.29 -5.49 -26.92
C LYS A 454 -9.47 -4.94 -26.11
N SER A 455 -9.29 -3.80 -25.43
CA SER A 455 -10.36 -3.19 -24.63
C SER A 455 -11.42 -2.51 -25.49
N ALA A 456 -12.68 -2.65 -25.07
CA ALA A 456 -13.81 -1.98 -25.70
C ALA A 456 -13.89 -0.50 -25.27
N GLY A 457 -14.59 0.32 -26.06
CA GLY A 457 -14.90 1.71 -25.68
C GLY A 457 -13.80 2.75 -25.95
N LYS A 458 -12.68 2.35 -26.56
CA LYS A 458 -11.59 3.26 -26.96
C LYS A 458 -11.69 3.67 -28.43
N ASP A 459 -11.29 4.90 -28.73
CA ASP A 459 -11.07 5.33 -30.11
C ASP A 459 -9.81 4.62 -30.66
N ILE A 460 -10.02 3.58 -31.46
CA ILE A 460 -8.96 2.75 -32.04
C ILE A 460 -8.00 3.58 -32.92
N SER A 461 -8.41 4.74 -33.41
CA SER A 461 -7.57 5.60 -34.26
C SER A 461 -6.45 6.30 -33.49
N THR A 462 -6.58 6.45 -32.16
CA THR A 462 -5.59 7.16 -31.33
C THR A 462 -4.56 6.23 -30.70
N LEU A 463 -4.78 4.91 -30.74
CA LEU A 463 -3.95 3.91 -30.07
C LEU A 463 -2.60 3.67 -30.79
N ASP A 464 -1.54 3.43 -30.01
CA ASP A 464 -0.26 2.91 -30.50
C ASP A 464 -0.39 1.40 -30.76
N LYS A 465 -0.40 1.01 -32.04
CA LYS A 465 -0.57 -0.39 -32.46
C LYS A 465 0.75 -1.18 -32.48
N GLU A 466 1.88 -0.50 -32.41
CA GLU A 466 3.20 -1.14 -32.41
C GLU A 466 3.56 -1.66 -31.02
N ASP A 467 3.15 -0.93 -29.98
CA ASP A 467 3.36 -1.32 -28.61
C ASP A 467 2.05 -1.27 -27.80
N PRO A 468 1.37 -2.42 -27.59
CA PRO A 468 0.09 -2.47 -26.89
C PRO A 468 0.13 -1.91 -25.47
N TRP A 469 1.29 -1.94 -24.81
CA TRP A 469 1.48 -1.59 -23.39
C TRP A 469 2.00 -0.16 -23.17
N GLN A 470 1.89 0.72 -24.16
CA GLN A 470 2.08 2.15 -23.95
C GLN A 470 1.00 2.71 -23.03
N PHE A 471 1.36 3.60 -22.11
CA PHE A 471 0.42 4.26 -21.21
C PHE A 471 -0.68 5.00 -21.97
N LYS A 472 -0.37 5.52 -23.17
CA LYS A 472 -1.36 6.08 -24.10
C LYS A 472 -2.52 5.12 -24.39
N ASN A 473 -2.24 3.82 -24.50
CA ASN A 473 -3.25 2.80 -24.73
C ASN A 473 -3.92 2.34 -23.43
N ILE A 474 -3.32 2.59 -22.26
CA ILE A 474 -3.84 2.20 -20.95
C ILE A 474 -4.81 3.26 -20.43
N LEU A 475 -4.41 4.53 -20.48
CA LEU A 475 -5.18 5.69 -20.04
C LEU A 475 -6.52 5.79 -20.80
N LEU A 476 -7.61 6.05 -20.06
CA LEU A 476 -8.88 6.46 -20.62
C LEU A 476 -8.92 7.98 -20.70
N GLN A 477 -9.14 8.50 -21.90
CA GLN A 477 -9.22 9.93 -22.19
C GLN A 477 -10.62 10.50 -21.94
#